data_AF-A0A5B7THD5-F1
#
_entry.id   AF-A0A5B7THD5-F1
#
_cell.length_a   1.000
_cell.length_b   1.000
_cell.length_c   1.000
_cell.angle_alpha   90.00
_cell.angle_beta   90.00
_cell.angle_gamma   90.00
#
_symmetry.space_group_name_H-M   'P 1'
#
loop_
_entity.id
_entity.type
_entity.pdbx_description
1 polymer ?
#
loop_
_entity_poly.entity_id
_entity_poly.type
_entity_poly.pdbx_seq_one_letter_code
_entity_poly.pdbx_strand_id
1 'polypeptide(L)'
;MIKHKEILNFLENEGLEEIDEIEYNKDIFVYNFFYTFDEAEIDAAKEYANENYNDENGEDEWNEEYYLPYLMDIATDNIRDIVDEICEEFGLIGEFVAYEMDKNSSSRCEFVVVFAKEGIEFDIDDIMEELDL
;
A
#
# COMPACT_ATOMS: atom_id res chain seq x y z
N MET A 1 -8.94 -8.17 23.43
CA MET A 1 -8.95 -8.75 22.08
C MET A 1 -9.07 -7.54 21.18
N ILE A 2 -7.98 -7.18 20.52
CA ILE A 2 -8.05 -6.29 19.36
C ILE A 2 -9.00 -6.99 18.40
N LYS A 3 -10.05 -6.29 17.99
CA LYS A 3 -11.07 -6.87 17.13
C LYS A 3 -10.70 -6.48 15.72
N HIS A 4 -10.69 -7.42 14.77
CA HIS A 4 -10.56 -7.15 13.32
C HIS A 4 -11.31 -5.88 12.89
N LYS A 5 -12.51 -5.68 13.46
CA LYS A 5 -13.33 -4.50 13.26
C LYS A 5 -12.66 -3.15 13.59
N GLU A 6 -11.80 -3.09 14.61
CA GLU A 6 -11.07 -1.87 14.99
C GLU A 6 -10.00 -1.53 13.94
N ILE A 7 -9.24 -2.52 13.47
CA ILE A 7 -8.26 -2.35 12.39
C ILE A 7 -8.97 -1.96 11.09
N LEU A 8 -10.04 -2.67 10.72
CA LEU A 8 -10.83 -2.36 9.52
C LEU A 8 -11.37 -0.93 9.56
N ASN A 9 -11.96 -0.51 10.69
CA ASN A 9 -12.43 0.87 10.83
C ASN A 9 -11.28 1.88 10.72
N PHE A 10 -10.08 1.55 11.21
CA PHE A 10 -8.92 2.42 11.10
C PHE A 10 -8.55 2.62 9.63
N LEU A 11 -8.36 1.51 8.89
CA LEU A 11 -8.07 1.54 7.45
C LEU A 11 -9.13 2.33 6.65
N GLU A 12 -10.42 2.13 6.95
CA GLU A 12 -11.51 2.91 6.34
C GLU A 12 -11.45 4.41 6.67
N ASN A 13 -11.06 4.78 7.90
CA ASN A 13 -10.96 6.19 8.31
C ASN A 13 -9.78 6.91 7.66
N GLU A 14 -8.70 6.18 7.37
CA GLU A 14 -7.54 6.68 6.62
C GLU A 14 -7.83 6.80 5.11
N GLY A 15 -9.04 6.43 4.67
CA GLY A 15 -9.48 6.61 3.29
C GLY A 15 -9.06 5.49 2.34
N LEU A 16 -8.63 4.34 2.86
CA LEU A 16 -8.36 3.16 2.04
C LEU A 16 -9.66 2.58 1.50
N GLU A 17 -9.64 2.18 0.24
CA GLU A 17 -10.81 1.77 -0.53
C GLU A 17 -10.79 0.27 -0.82
N GLU A 18 -11.96 -0.31 -1.08
CA GLU A 18 -12.10 -1.72 -1.50
C GLU A 18 -11.35 -2.70 -0.56
N ILE A 19 -11.45 -2.48 0.75
CA ILE A 19 -10.75 -3.30 1.75
C ILE A 19 -11.38 -4.69 1.85
N ASP A 20 -10.63 -5.71 1.46
CA ASP A 20 -10.97 -7.12 1.57
C ASP A 20 -10.17 -7.79 2.70
N GLU A 21 -10.90 -8.36 3.67
CA GLU A 21 -10.32 -9.19 4.73
C GLU A 21 -10.11 -10.62 4.22
N ILE A 22 -8.88 -11.13 4.34
CA ILE A 22 -8.52 -12.47 3.89
C ILE A 22 -8.34 -13.37 5.12
N GLU A 23 -9.15 -14.42 5.21
CA GLU A 23 -9.07 -15.38 6.32
C GLU A 23 -7.79 -16.22 6.19
N TYR A 24 -6.91 -16.13 7.20
CA TYR A 24 -5.67 -16.91 7.27
C TYR A 24 -5.60 -17.77 8.54
N ASN A 25 -5.39 -17.16 9.71
CA ASN A 25 -5.51 -17.84 11.00
C ASN A 25 -5.91 -16.90 12.14
N LYS A 26 -6.07 -17.42 13.35
CA LYS A 26 -6.59 -16.67 14.51
C LYS A 26 -5.67 -15.57 15.07
N ASP A 27 -4.40 -15.59 14.70
CA ASP A 27 -3.34 -14.77 15.28
C ASP A 27 -2.71 -13.80 14.26
N ILE A 28 -3.07 -13.94 12.99
CA ILE A 28 -2.58 -13.15 11.85
C ILE A 28 -3.78 -12.57 11.10
N PHE A 29 -3.72 -11.28 10.80
CA PHE A 29 -4.75 -10.53 10.09
C PHE A 29 -4.21 -10.13 8.73
N VAL A 30 -4.93 -10.46 7.66
CA VAL A 30 -4.51 -10.13 6.29
C VAL A 30 -5.60 -9.26 5.65
N TYR A 31 -5.20 -8.14 5.07
CA TYR A 31 -6.10 -7.26 4.33
C TYR A 31 -5.49 -6.92 2.96
N ASN A 32 -6.32 -6.98 1.93
CA ASN A 32 -6.04 -6.38 0.62
C ASN A 32 -6.85 -5.09 0.50
N PHE A 33 -6.29 -4.03 -0.07
CA PHE A 33 -7.00 -2.77 -0.28
C PHE A 33 -6.35 -1.92 -1.36
N PHE A 34 -7.06 -0.86 -1.76
CA PHE A 34 -6.58 0.15 -2.70
C PHE A 34 -6.33 1.48 -2.01
N TYR A 35 -5.18 2.08 -2.34
CA TYR A 35 -4.85 3.46 -2.05
C TYR A 35 -5.10 4.32 -3.31
N THR A 36 -5.99 5.29 -3.22
CA THR A 36 -6.34 6.19 -4.34
C THR A 36 -5.67 7.55 -4.12
N PHE A 37 -4.84 7.96 -5.07
CA PHE A 37 -4.12 9.24 -4.99
C PHE A 37 -5.06 10.43 -5.10
N ASP A 38 -4.79 11.46 -4.32
CA ASP A 38 -5.49 12.72 -4.46
C ASP A 38 -4.91 13.59 -5.61
N GLU A 39 -5.59 14.68 -5.94
CA GLU A 39 -5.17 15.58 -7.03
C GLU A 39 -3.79 16.21 -6.75
N ALA A 40 -3.47 16.51 -5.49
CA ALA A 40 -2.21 17.12 -5.12
C ALA A 40 -1.04 16.15 -5.26
N GLU A 41 -1.23 14.88 -4.92
CA GLU A 41 -0.24 13.81 -5.09
C GLU A 41 0.03 13.52 -6.56
N ILE A 42 -1.03 13.41 -7.35
CA ILE A 42 -0.95 13.24 -8.80
C ILE A 42 -0.19 14.41 -9.45
N ASP A 43 -0.47 15.65 -9.02
CA ASP A 43 0.19 16.83 -9.55
C ASP A 43 1.65 16.93 -9.11
N ALA A 44 1.96 16.60 -7.86
CA ALA A 44 3.33 16.52 -7.37
C ALA A 44 4.17 15.50 -8.18
N ALA A 45 3.60 14.32 -8.46
CA ALA A 45 4.25 13.30 -9.26
C ALA A 45 4.50 13.76 -10.71
N LYS A 46 3.53 14.47 -11.30
CA LYS A 46 3.72 15.06 -12.64
C LYS A 46 4.80 16.13 -12.65
N GLU A 47 4.82 17.01 -11.66
CA GLU A 47 5.84 18.06 -11.53
C GLU A 47 7.23 17.43 -11.41
N TYR A 48 7.38 16.45 -10.52
CA TYR A 48 8.63 15.69 -10.36
C TYR A 48 9.07 15.06 -11.69
N ALA A 49 8.18 14.35 -12.37
CA ALA A 49 8.52 13.70 -13.63
C ALA A 49 8.91 14.72 -14.71
N ASN A 50 8.16 15.81 -14.85
CA ASN A 50 8.45 16.87 -15.82
C ASN A 50 9.79 17.58 -15.56
N GLU A 51 10.23 17.71 -14.30
CA GLU A 51 11.51 18.33 -13.96
C GLU A 51 12.72 17.42 -14.24
N ASN A 52 12.53 16.10 -14.22
CA ASN A 52 13.60 15.11 -14.34
C ASN A 52 13.66 14.41 -15.71
N TYR A 53 12.61 14.52 -16.51
CA TYR A 53 12.48 13.92 -17.83
C TYR A 53 13.09 14.79 -18.95
N ASN A 54 13.55 14.14 -20.01
CA ASN A 54 13.96 14.78 -21.26
C ASN A 54 12.93 14.50 -22.36
N ASP A 55 12.31 15.53 -22.92
CA ASP A 55 11.31 15.46 -24.00
C ASP A 55 11.72 14.60 -25.21
N GLU A 56 13.01 14.40 -25.44
CA GLU A 56 13.53 13.56 -26.53
C GLU A 56 13.32 12.05 -26.30
N ASN A 57 13.03 11.63 -25.08
CA ASN A 57 12.99 10.21 -24.67
C ASN A 57 11.59 9.56 -24.78
N GLY A 58 10.55 10.36 -24.94
CA GLY A 58 9.17 9.89 -25.13
C GLY A 58 8.37 9.69 -23.83
N GLU A 59 7.05 9.74 -23.95
CA GLU A 59 6.12 9.63 -22.80
C GLU A 59 6.22 8.30 -22.04
N ASP A 60 6.72 7.24 -22.69
CA ASP A 60 6.89 5.94 -22.03
C ASP A 60 7.96 6.02 -20.93
N GLU A 61 9.09 6.67 -21.19
CA GLU A 61 10.17 6.86 -20.20
C GLU A 61 9.72 7.82 -19.09
N TRP A 62 9.05 8.92 -19.44
CA TRP A 62 8.43 9.83 -18.47
C TRP A 62 7.53 9.08 -17.48
N ASN A 63 6.74 8.14 -17.99
CA ASN A 63 5.78 7.40 -17.20
C ASN A 63 6.42 6.32 -16.34
N GLU A 64 7.24 5.45 -16.93
CA GLU A 64 7.80 4.25 -16.30
C GLU A 64 9.00 4.56 -15.39
N GLU A 65 9.82 5.56 -15.71
CA GLU A 65 11.05 5.84 -14.96
C GLU A 65 10.89 6.96 -13.92
N TYR A 66 9.86 7.81 -14.06
CA TYR A 66 9.71 8.99 -13.19
C TYR A 66 8.32 9.08 -12.54
N TYR A 67 7.24 9.09 -13.32
CA TYR A 67 5.91 9.34 -12.78
C TYR A 67 5.36 8.19 -11.92
N LEU A 68 5.32 6.97 -12.45
CA LEU A 68 4.83 5.80 -11.70
C LEU A 68 5.71 5.48 -10.49
N PRO A 69 7.05 5.48 -10.58
CA PRO A 69 7.90 5.27 -9.41
C PRO A 69 7.65 6.29 -8.30
N TYR A 70 7.47 7.57 -8.64
CA TYR A 70 7.21 8.60 -7.64
C TYR A 70 5.83 8.43 -6.97
N LEU A 71 4.81 8.01 -7.73
CA LEU A 71 3.52 7.64 -7.14
C LEU A 71 3.63 6.43 -6.22
N MET A 72 4.39 5.41 -6.61
CA MET A 72 4.65 4.25 -5.77
C MET A 72 5.35 4.64 -4.46
N ASP A 73 6.30 5.57 -4.51
CA ASP A 73 6.98 6.10 -3.32
C ASP A 73 5.98 6.81 -2.39
N ILE A 74 5.12 7.71 -2.93
CA ILE A 74 4.08 8.40 -2.15
C ILE A 74 3.16 7.37 -1.46
N ALA A 75 2.61 6.44 -2.23
CA ALA A 75 1.69 5.45 -1.68
C ALA A 75 2.37 4.58 -0.62
N THR A 76 3.58 4.11 -0.88
CA THR A 76 4.34 3.27 0.05
C THR A 76 4.63 4.01 1.36
N ASP A 77 5.00 5.29 1.30
CA ASP A 77 5.27 6.09 2.50
C ASP A 77 3.99 6.34 3.30
N ASN A 78 2.89 6.69 2.64
CA ASN A 78 1.59 6.88 3.30
C ASN A 78 1.08 5.57 3.94
N ILE A 79 1.18 4.43 3.24
CA ILE A 79 0.80 3.14 3.81
C ILE A 79 1.71 2.73 4.97
N ARG A 80 3.01 3.02 4.91
CA ARG A 80 3.92 2.75 6.02
C ARG A 80 3.50 3.53 7.27
N ASP A 81 3.20 4.81 7.13
CA ASP A 81 2.74 5.63 8.25
C ASP A 81 1.45 5.09 8.88
N ILE A 82 0.47 4.69 8.05
CA ILE A 82 -0.79 4.08 8.50
C ILE A 82 -0.54 2.75 9.24
N VAL A 83 0.31 1.88 8.68
CA VAL A 83 0.65 0.58 9.27
C VAL A 83 1.37 0.75 10.60
N ASP A 84 2.33 1.68 10.68
CA ASP A 84 3.05 2.00 11.91
C ASP A 84 2.08 2.53 12.99
N GLU A 85 1.14 3.41 12.64
CA GLU A 85 0.14 3.93 13.59
C GLU A 85 -0.77 2.81 14.13
N ILE A 86 -1.25 1.91 13.26
CA ILE A 86 -2.03 0.72 13.67
C ILE A 86 -1.19 -0.16 14.60
N CYS A 87 0.08 -0.39 14.27
CA CYS A 87 0.97 -1.21 15.09
C CYS A 87 1.17 -0.61 16.49
N GLU A 88 1.42 0.69 16.57
CA GLU A 88 1.56 1.41 17.84
C GLU A 88 0.26 1.43 18.66
N GLU A 89 -0.89 1.72 18.04
CA GLU A 89 -2.17 1.82 18.73
C GLU A 89 -2.62 0.46 19.30
N PHE A 90 -2.43 -0.61 18.53
CA PHE A 90 -2.95 -1.93 18.87
C PHE A 90 -1.88 -2.87 19.47
N GLY A 91 -0.61 -2.50 19.53
CA GLY A 91 0.47 -3.37 20.00
C GLY A 91 0.65 -4.58 19.07
N LEU A 92 0.73 -4.29 17.78
CA LEU A 92 0.93 -5.26 16.71
C LEU A 92 2.30 -5.04 16.06
N ILE A 93 2.69 -6.00 15.25
CA ILE A 93 3.70 -5.83 14.20
C ILE A 93 2.98 -5.98 12.85
N GLY A 94 3.49 -5.30 11.82
CA GLY A 94 2.88 -5.31 10.51
C GLY A 94 3.91 -5.21 9.40
N GLU A 95 3.65 -5.89 8.30
CA GLU A 95 4.41 -5.79 7.06
C GLU A 95 3.42 -5.70 5.90
N PHE A 96 3.82 -5.10 4.78
CA PHE A 96 2.97 -4.96 3.61
C PHE A 96 3.77 -5.12 2.32
N VAL A 97 3.07 -5.48 1.26
CA VAL A 97 3.56 -5.52 -0.12
C VAL A 97 2.69 -4.60 -0.97
N ALA A 98 3.34 -3.82 -1.82
CA ALA A 98 2.70 -2.99 -2.84
C ALA A 98 2.73 -3.71 -4.18
N TYR A 99 1.60 -3.75 -4.88
CA TYR A 99 1.54 -4.28 -6.23
C TYR A 99 1.97 -3.21 -7.23
N GLU A 100 2.75 -3.62 -8.23
CA GLU A 100 3.29 -2.73 -9.25
C GLU A 100 2.17 -2.05 -10.04
N MET A 101 2.24 -0.72 -10.14
CA MET A 101 1.33 0.06 -10.96
C MET A 101 1.73 -0.01 -12.44
N ASP A 102 0.73 0.05 -13.32
CA ASP A 102 0.95 0.19 -14.77
C ASP A 102 0.22 1.42 -15.32
N LYS A 103 0.48 1.74 -16.61
CA LYS A 103 -0.11 2.89 -17.31
C LYS A 103 -1.65 2.94 -17.27
N ASN A 104 -2.31 1.80 -17.07
CA ASN A 104 -3.76 1.69 -17.01
C ASN A 104 -4.30 1.77 -15.56
N SER A 105 -3.45 1.62 -14.54
CA SER A 105 -3.80 1.67 -13.12
C SER A 105 -3.19 2.85 -12.37
N SER A 106 -2.66 3.87 -13.06
CA SER A 106 -1.89 4.98 -12.46
C SER A 106 -2.64 5.85 -11.44
N SER A 107 -3.95 5.65 -11.25
CA SER A 107 -4.77 6.40 -10.29
C SER A 107 -4.85 5.76 -8.91
N ARG A 108 -4.41 4.51 -8.75
CA ARG A 108 -4.47 3.80 -7.47
C ARG A 108 -3.39 2.71 -7.36
N CYS A 109 -2.96 2.43 -6.14
CA CYS A 109 -2.03 1.35 -5.84
C CYS A 109 -2.73 0.29 -4.98
N GLU A 110 -2.47 -0.98 -5.26
CA GLU A 110 -3.02 -2.11 -4.51
C GLU A 110 -1.97 -2.58 -3.49
N PHE A 111 -2.44 -2.89 -2.28
CA PHE A 111 -1.58 -3.35 -1.19
C PHE A 111 -2.17 -4.59 -0.54
N VAL A 112 -1.28 -5.46 -0.09
CA VAL A 112 -1.59 -6.48 0.91
C VAL A 112 -0.82 -6.15 2.18
N VAL A 113 -1.52 -6.08 3.31
CA VAL A 113 -0.92 -5.92 4.63
C VAL A 113 -1.20 -7.14 5.49
N VAL A 114 -0.19 -7.51 6.27
CA VAL A 114 -0.27 -8.55 7.28
C VAL A 114 0.03 -7.95 8.63
N PHE A 115 -0.85 -8.17 9.61
CA PHE A 115 -0.62 -7.82 11.00
C PHE A 115 -0.58 -9.07 11.88
N ALA A 116 0.28 -9.05 12.90
CA ALA A 116 0.31 -10.07 13.95
C ALA A 116 0.55 -9.42 15.31
N LYS A 117 0.23 -10.12 16.40
CA LYS A 117 0.61 -9.63 17.74
C LYS A 117 2.12 -9.64 17.91
N GLU A 118 2.64 -8.70 18.69
CA GLU A 118 4.04 -8.73 19.12
C GLU A 118 4.43 -10.12 19.66
N GLY A 119 5.56 -10.64 19.16
CA GLY A 119 6.09 -11.96 19.51
C GLY A 119 5.57 -13.12 18.67
N ILE A 120 4.69 -12.86 17.69
CA ILE A 120 4.33 -13.82 16.64
C ILE A 120 5.16 -13.48 15.42
N GLU A 121 6.07 -14.38 15.04
CA GLU A 121 6.84 -14.25 13.81
C GLU A 121 5.99 -14.72 12.63
N PHE A 122 6.04 -13.97 11.53
CA PHE A 122 5.48 -14.33 10.24
C PHE A 122 6.42 -13.87 9.12
N ASP A 123 6.21 -14.41 7.94
CA ASP A 123 6.88 -13.99 6.70
C ASP A 123 5.77 -13.67 5.69
N ILE A 124 5.75 -12.43 5.19
CA ILE A 124 4.71 -11.99 4.26
C ILE A 124 4.79 -12.73 2.93
N ASP A 125 5.99 -13.10 2.46
CA ASP A 125 6.19 -13.83 1.20
C ASP A 125 5.56 -15.22 1.30
N ASP A 126 5.79 -15.93 2.42
CA ASP A 126 5.18 -17.25 2.68
C ASP A 126 3.64 -17.15 2.73
N ILE A 127 3.10 -16.11 3.37
CA ILE A 127 1.64 -15.90 3.47
C ILE A 127 1.02 -15.63 2.10
N MET A 128 1.66 -14.80 1.28
CA MET A 128 1.21 -14.53 -0.08
C MET A 128 1.22 -15.80 -0.94
N GLU A 129 2.28 -16.62 -0.84
CA GLU A 129 2.34 -17.91 -1.54
C GLU A 129 1.22 -18.86 -1.10
N GLU A 130 0.94 -18.97 0.21
CA GLU A 130 -0.14 -19.82 0.72
C GLU A 130 -1.54 -19.37 0.30
N LEU A 131 -1.72 -18.07 0.09
CA LEU A 131 -3.00 -17.46 -0.30
C LEU A 131 -3.19 -17.34 -1.82
N ASP A 132 -2.21 -17.78 -2.62
CA ASP A 132 -2.18 -17.60 -4.09
C ASP A 132 -2.34 -16.12 -4.51
N LEU A 133 -1.66 -15.20 -3.80
CA LEU A 133 -1.68 -13.74 -4.01
C LEU A 133 -0.45 -13.19 -4.76
#